data_AF-A0A349Y199-F1
#
_entry.id   AF-A0A349Y199-F1
#
_cell.length_a   1.000
_cell.length_b   1.000
_cell.length_c   1.000
_cell.angle_alpha   90.00
_cell.angle_beta   90.00
_cell.angle_gamma   90.00
#
_symmetry.space_group_name_H-M   'P 1'
#
loop_
_entity.id
_entity.type
_entity.pdbx_description
1 polymer ?
#
loop_
_entity_poly.entity_id
_entity_poly.type
_entity_poly.pdbx_seq_one_letter_code
_entity_poly.pdbx_strand_id
1 'polypeptide(L)'
;MTLRLNRDAADVIPALGFVFWQKIFTQRFDARLWSHCMASVLPGANVSTPWHLTRAQIHDDLEQIRRLRNRIAHHEPIFARALADDFAAILRVIGRRCGRTTEWMSDHESVTQLLVDRPT
;
A
#
# COMPACT_ATOMS: atom_id res chain seq x y z
N MET A 1 17.37 -37.56 -9.30
CA MET A 1 16.05 -37.13 -8.79
C MET A 1 16.20 -35.72 -8.27
N THR A 2 16.02 -34.72 -9.13
CA THR A 2 16.27 -33.31 -8.81
C THR A 2 14.91 -32.64 -8.63
N LEU A 3 14.58 -32.30 -7.38
CA LEU A 3 13.31 -31.66 -7.02
C LEU A 3 13.22 -30.28 -7.70
N ARG A 4 12.32 -30.15 -8.68
CA ARG A 4 11.82 -28.84 -9.12
C ARG A 4 10.95 -28.30 -7.99
N LEU A 5 11.43 -27.28 -7.27
CA LEU A 5 10.57 -26.41 -6.48
C LEU A 5 9.78 -25.52 -7.45
N ASN A 6 8.72 -26.07 -8.04
CA ASN A 6 7.72 -25.24 -8.72
C ASN A 6 6.83 -24.67 -7.62
N ARG A 7 7.27 -23.60 -6.95
CA ARG A 7 6.39 -22.86 -6.03
C ARG A 7 5.47 -22.02 -6.86
N ASP A 8 4.19 -22.34 -6.82
CA ASP A 8 3.18 -21.55 -7.50
C ASP A 8 3.04 -20.19 -6.81
N ALA A 9 2.53 -19.19 -7.53
CA ALA A 9 2.37 -17.84 -6.99
C ALA A 9 1.55 -17.83 -5.68
N ALA A 10 0.62 -18.77 -5.54
CA ALA A 10 -0.18 -18.97 -4.33
C ALA A 10 0.66 -19.32 -3.08
N ASP A 11 1.79 -20.02 -3.23
CA ASP A 11 2.69 -20.36 -2.13
C ASP A 11 3.66 -19.21 -1.82
N VAL A 12 4.02 -18.44 -2.84
CA VAL A 12 5.01 -17.37 -2.72
C VAL A 12 4.38 -16.12 -2.14
N ILE A 13 3.22 -15.69 -2.63
CA ILE A 13 2.58 -14.41 -2.25
C ILE A 13 2.39 -14.26 -0.73
N PRO A 14 1.90 -15.27 0.03
CA PRO A 14 1.72 -15.16 1.48
C PRO A 14 3.03 -15.06 2.26
N ALA A 15 4.14 -15.57 1.71
CA ALA A 15 5.46 -15.51 2.34
C ALA A 15 6.16 -14.15 2.17
N LEU A 16 5.63 -13.26 1.32
CA LEU A 16 6.22 -11.96 1.05
C LEU A 16 5.84 -10.94 2.13
N GLY A 17 6.86 -10.43 2.84
CA GLY A 17 6.66 -9.33 3.79
C GLY A 17 6.26 -8.02 3.10
N PHE A 18 5.66 -7.10 3.85
CA PHE A 18 5.17 -5.81 3.32
C PHE A 18 6.22 -5.02 2.53
N VAL A 19 7.50 -5.11 2.94
CA VAL A 19 8.62 -4.44 2.26
C VAL A 19 8.77 -4.87 0.79
N PHE A 20 8.39 -6.10 0.44
CA PHE A 20 8.39 -6.55 -0.95
C PHE A 20 7.48 -5.66 -1.81
N TRP A 21 6.23 -5.46 -1.35
CA TRP A 21 5.24 -4.65 -2.04
C TRP A 21 5.66 -3.18 -2.12
N GLN A 22 6.35 -2.66 -1.12
CA GLN A 22 6.94 -1.32 -1.18
C GLN A 22 8.06 -1.25 -2.23
N LYS A 23 8.97 -2.23 -2.25
CA LYS A 23 10.14 -2.25 -3.14
C LYS A 23 9.80 -2.50 -4.61
N ILE A 24 8.70 -3.18 -4.92
CA ILE A 24 8.28 -3.39 -6.31
C ILE A 24 7.92 -2.07 -7.01
N PHE A 25 7.54 -1.03 -6.26
CA PHE A 25 7.31 0.33 -6.77
C PHE A 25 8.58 1.19 -6.88
N THR A 26 9.77 0.61 -6.96
CA THR A 26 11.01 1.37 -7.23
C THR A 26 11.26 1.54 -8.73
N GLN A 27 11.98 2.60 -9.12
CA GLN A 27 12.25 2.96 -10.52
C GLN A 27 12.87 1.82 -11.35
N ARG A 28 13.68 0.94 -10.72
CA ARG A 28 14.30 -0.21 -11.40
C ARG A 28 13.31 -1.17 -12.06
N PHE A 29 12.04 -1.14 -11.64
CA PHE A 29 10.97 -1.96 -12.21
C PHE A 29 10.12 -1.23 -13.26
N ASP A 30 10.43 0.04 -13.57
CA ASP A 30 9.64 0.83 -14.51
C ASP A 30 9.59 0.18 -15.89
N ALA A 31 10.75 -0.06 -16.50
CA ALA A 31 10.83 -0.59 -17.86
C ALA A 31 10.34 -2.05 -17.97
N ARG A 32 10.52 -2.86 -16.93
CA ARG A 32 10.24 -4.31 -16.97
C ARG A 32 8.82 -4.67 -16.54
N LEU A 33 8.18 -3.82 -15.75
CA LEU A 33 6.89 -4.12 -15.12
C LEU A 33 5.90 -2.98 -15.35
N TRP A 34 6.19 -1.80 -14.79
CA TRP A 34 5.16 -0.77 -14.63
C TRP A 34 4.74 -0.09 -15.93
N SER A 35 5.65 0.09 -16.86
CA SER A 35 5.37 0.62 -18.21
C SER A 35 4.28 -0.16 -18.95
N HIS A 36 4.12 -1.45 -18.63
CA HIS A 36 3.25 -2.36 -19.36
C HIS A 36 1.90 -2.62 -18.68
N CYS A 37 1.80 -2.40 -17.37
CA CYS A 37 0.62 -2.84 -16.61
C CYS A 37 0.02 -1.79 -15.67
N MET A 38 0.61 -0.59 -15.54
CA MET A 38 0.13 0.45 -14.61
C MET A 38 -1.36 0.72 -14.71
N ALA A 39 -1.87 1.04 -15.91
CA ALA A 39 -3.28 1.37 -16.11
C ALA A 39 -4.24 0.20 -15.77
N SER A 40 -3.82 -1.04 -16.04
CA SER A 40 -4.61 -2.23 -15.71
C SER A 40 -4.57 -2.56 -14.23
N VAL A 41 -3.41 -2.37 -13.59
CA VAL A 41 -3.21 -2.73 -12.18
C VAL A 41 -3.75 -1.65 -11.25
N LEU A 42 -3.73 -0.38 -11.66
CA LEU A 42 -4.15 0.75 -10.85
C LEU A 42 -5.19 1.60 -11.58
N PRO A 43 -6.40 1.05 -11.83
CA PRO A 43 -7.42 1.73 -12.61
C PRO A 43 -7.95 3.00 -11.94
N GLY A 44 -7.76 3.17 -10.63
CA GLY A 44 -8.12 4.40 -9.90
C GLY A 44 -7.01 5.46 -9.87
N ALA A 45 -5.90 5.24 -10.56
CA ALA A 45 -4.87 6.26 -10.70
C ALA A 45 -5.28 7.36 -11.68
N ASN A 46 -4.85 8.60 -11.41
CA ASN A 46 -5.11 9.72 -12.31
C ASN A 46 -4.26 9.56 -13.58
N VAL A 47 -4.90 9.29 -14.72
CA VAL A 47 -4.25 9.07 -16.02
C VAL A 47 -3.54 10.32 -16.57
N SER A 48 -3.88 11.51 -16.08
CA SER A 48 -3.18 12.75 -16.43
C SER A 48 -1.85 12.91 -15.68
N THR A 49 -1.61 12.13 -14.63
CA THR A 49 -0.33 12.11 -13.91
C THR A 49 0.63 11.14 -14.60
N PRO A 50 1.87 11.54 -14.90
CA PRO A 50 2.88 10.62 -15.43
C PRO A 50 3.08 9.40 -14.53
N TRP A 51 3.09 8.20 -15.13
CA TRP A 51 3.15 6.93 -14.38
C TRP A 51 4.34 6.81 -13.42
N HIS A 52 5.49 7.39 -13.77
CA HIS A 52 6.65 7.38 -12.88
C HIS A 52 6.42 8.19 -11.59
N LEU A 53 5.65 9.28 -11.66
CA LEU A 53 5.26 10.07 -10.49
C LEU A 53 4.21 9.32 -9.66
N THR A 54 3.20 8.73 -10.32
CA THR A 54 2.21 7.89 -9.63
C THR A 54 2.88 6.73 -8.89
N ARG A 55 3.86 6.06 -9.52
CA ARG A 55 4.64 5.00 -8.89
C ARG A 55 5.40 5.52 -7.67
N ALA A 56 6.09 6.66 -7.81
CA ALA A 56 6.84 7.26 -6.70
C ALA A 56 5.92 7.59 -5.52
N GLN A 57 4.75 8.18 -5.78
CA GLN A 57 3.74 8.44 -4.75
C GLN A 57 3.29 7.17 -4.02
N ILE A 58 3.01 6.09 -4.77
CA ILE A 58 2.61 4.81 -4.17
C ILE A 58 3.74 4.20 -3.34
N HIS A 59 4.98 4.28 -3.82
CA HIS A 59 6.15 3.82 -3.07
C HIS A 59 6.27 4.54 -1.71
N ASP A 60 6.04 5.86 -1.69
CA ASP A 60 6.16 6.68 -0.49
C ASP A 60 4.98 6.45 0.46
N ASP A 61 3.75 6.34 -0.07
CA ASP A 61 2.56 5.95 0.70
C ASP A 61 2.76 4.56 1.34
N LEU A 62 3.26 3.57 0.58
CA LEU A 62 3.56 2.23 1.11
C LEU A 62 4.66 2.26 2.18
N GLU A 63 5.69 3.10 2.03
CA GLU A 63 6.72 3.26 3.05
C GLU A 63 6.15 3.85 4.35
N GLN A 64 5.26 4.85 4.24
CA GLN A 64 4.56 5.43 5.37
C GLN A 64 3.70 4.37 6.10
N ILE A 65 2.89 3.61 5.36
CA ILE A 65 2.04 2.53 5.89
C ILE A 65 2.90 1.44 6.54
N ARG A 66 4.01 1.04 5.91
CA ARG A 66 4.94 0.04 6.45
C ARG A 66 5.50 0.47 7.81
N ARG A 67 5.89 1.73 7.95
CA ARG A 67 6.39 2.27 9.22
C ARG A 67 5.32 2.24 10.30
N LEU A 68 4.10 2.68 10.00
CA LEU A 68 2.99 2.60 10.94
C LEU A 68 2.72 1.15 11.37
N ARG A 69 2.53 0.24 10.41
CA ARG A 69 2.27 -1.19 10.66
C ARG A 69 3.35 -1.83 11.53
N ASN A 70 4.61 -1.49 11.28
CA ASN A 70 5.72 -2.04 12.05
C ASN A 70 5.71 -1.56 13.49
N ARG A 71 5.43 -0.28 13.75
CA ARG A 71 5.27 0.23 15.12
C ARG A 71 4.13 -0.48 15.85
N ILE A 72 2.97 -0.64 15.19
CA ILE A 72 1.83 -1.37 15.75
C ILE A 72 2.22 -2.81 16.10
N ALA A 73 2.87 -3.53 15.17
CA ALA A 73 3.28 -4.92 15.39
C ALA A 73 4.33 -5.08 16.51
N HIS A 74 5.18 -4.07 16.70
CA HIS A 74 6.14 -4.02 17.80
C HIS A 74 5.55 -3.44 19.10
N HIS A 75 4.26 -3.10 19.12
CA HIS A 75 3.60 -2.42 20.25
C HIS A 75 4.30 -1.11 20.65
N GLU A 76 4.91 -0.43 19.69
CA GLU A 76 5.51 0.89 19.89
C GLU A 76 4.42 1.98 19.91
N PRO A 77 4.57 3.05 20.71
CA PRO A 77 3.63 4.16 20.72
C PRO A 77 3.48 4.79 19.33
N ILE A 78 2.28 5.25 18.96
CA ILE A 78 2.02 5.95 17.68
C ILE A 78 1.41 7.34 17.85
N PHE A 79 1.23 7.80 19.09
CA PHE A 79 0.54 9.06 19.42
C PHE A 79 1.19 10.32 18.83
N ALA A 80 2.51 10.30 18.61
CA ALA A 80 3.25 11.42 18.02
C ALA A 80 3.25 11.42 16.48
N ARG A 81 2.55 10.48 15.83
CA ARG A 81 2.43 10.43 14.37
C ARG A 81 1.23 11.23 13.90
N ALA A 82 1.31 11.76 12.68
CA ALA A 82 0.15 12.28 11.98
C ALA A 82 -0.73 11.12 11.48
N LEU A 83 -1.51 10.53 12.38
CA LEU A 83 -2.32 9.34 12.08
C LEU A 83 -3.40 9.60 11.01
N ALA A 84 -3.89 10.83 10.90
CA ALA A 84 -4.76 11.25 9.80
C ALA A 84 -4.06 11.11 8.43
N ASP A 85 -2.78 11.50 8.34
CA ASP A 85 -2.00 11.36 7.10
C ASP A 85 -1.70 9.90 6.80
N ASP A 86 -1.41 9.09 7.83
CA ASP A 86 -1.21 7.65 7.67
C ASP A 86 -2.48 6.98 7.13
N PHE A 87 -3.65 7.32 7.69
CA PHE A 87 -4.93 6.80 7.25
C PHE A 87 -5.27 7.25 5.81
N ALA A 88 -5.01 8.53 5.49
CA ALA A 88 -5.18 9.04 4.13
C ALA A 88 -4.26 8.30 3.13
N ALA A 89 -3.04 7.94 3.50
CA ALA A 89 -2.15 7.13 2.66
C ALA A 89 -2.74 5.74 2.38
N ILE A 90 -3.34 5.09 3.39
CA ILE A 90 -4.01 3.79 3.22
C ILE A 90 -5.17 3.92 2.21
N LEU A 91 -6.04 4.92 2.38
CA LEU A 91 -7.16 5.16 1.48
C LEU A 91 -6.70 5.46 0.05
N ARG A 92 -5.62 6.25 -0.12
CA ARG A 92 -5.03 6.51 -1.44
C ARG A 92 -4.57 5.21 -2.10
N VAL A 93 -3.78 4.39 -1.43
CA VAL A 93 -3.25 3.13 -2.00
C VAL A 93 -4.38 2.19 -2.41
N ILE A 94 -5.40 2.02 -1.57
CA ILE A 94 -6.56 1.19 -1.90
C ILE A 94 -7.33 1.81 -3.08
N GLY A 95 -7.54 3.12 -3.07
CA GLY A 95 -8.29 3.85 -4.11
C GLY A 95 -7.62 3.80 -5.48
N ARG A 96 -6.29 3.77 -5.53
CA ARG A 96 -5.55 3.54 -6.78
C ARG A 96 -5.90 2.18 -7.40
N ARG A 97 -6.21 1.17 -6.57
CA ARG A 97 -6.57 -0.17 -7.04
C ARG A 97 -8.07 -0.34 -7.29
N CYS A 98 -8.92 0.09 -6.36
CA CYS A 98 -10.35 -0.18 -6.39
C CYS A 98 -11.14 0.83 -5.53
N GLY A 99 -11.87 1.74 -6.19
CA GLY A 99 -12.72 2.73 -5.50
C GLY A 99 -13.76 2.09 -4.59
N ARG A 100 -14.43 1.02 -5.05
CA ARG A 100 -15.43 0.29 -4.26
C ARG A 100 -14.87 -0.28 -2.95
N THR A 101 -13.61 -0.72 -2.94
CA THR A 101 -12.97 -1.21 -1.71
C THR A 101 -12.61 -0.06 -0.77
N THR A 102 -12.22 1.10 -1.31
CA THR A 102 -12.02 2.30 -0.50
C THR A 102 -13.33 2.77 0.14
N GLU A 103 -14.42 2.84 -0.62
CA GLU A 103 -15.75 3.18 -0.09
C GLU A 103 -16.17 2.22 1.03
N TRP A 104 -16.09 0.91 0.77
CA TRP A 104 -16.38 -0.09 1.78
C TRP A 104 -15.52 0.08 3.04
N MET A 105 -14.22 0.35 2.89
CA MET A 105 -13.34 0.58 4.04
C MET A 105 -13.76 1.82 4.83
N SER A 106 -14.06 2.92 4.14
CA SER A 106 -14.53 4.17 4.75
C SER A 106 -15.83 3.99 5.54
N ASP A 107 -16.72 3.09 5.09
CA ASP A 107 -17.98 2.81 5.78
C ASP A 107 -17.82 1.91 7.03
N HIS A 108 -16.70 1.18 7.15
CA HIS A 108 -16.52 0.13 8.17
C HIS A 108 -15.39 0.40 9.17
N GLU A 109 -14.69 1.51 9.03
CA GLU A 109 -13.58 1.89 9.90
C GLU A 109 -14.04 2.81 11.04
N SER A 110 -13.35 2.74 12.18
CA SER A 110 -13.61 3.61 13.34
C SER A 110 -12.50 4.64 13.60
N VAL A 111 -11.42 4.59 12.82
CA VAL A 111 -10.25 5.47 12.92
C VAL A 111 -10.64 6.92 12.72
N THR A 112 -11.48 7.26 11.73
CA THR A 112 -11.91 8.65 11.50
C THR A 112 -12.57 9.25 12.73
N GLN A 113 -13.48 8.51 13.37
CA GLN A 113 -14.13 8.96 14.60
C GLN A 113 -13.14 9.06 15.77
N LEU A 114 -12.30 8.03 15.97
CA LEU A 114 -11.31 8.00 17.04
C LEU A 114 -10.25 9.11 16.94
N LEU A 115 -9.91 9.55 15.73
CA LEU A 115 -8.98 10.66 15.53
C LEU A 115 -9.55 12.01 15.99
N VAL A 116 -10.87 12.18 15.90
CA VAL A 116 -11.57 13.36 16.40
C VAL A 116 -11.68 13.30 17.92
N ASP A 117 -11.98 12.11 18.46
CA ASP A 117 -12.24 11.87 19.88
C ASP A 117 -10.95 11.78 20.72
N ARG A 118 -9.99 12.72 20.54
CA ARG A 118 -8.66 12.74 21.18
C ARG A 118 -8.68 12.08 22.57
N PRO A 119 -7.78 11.12 22.86
CA PRO A 119 -7.78 10.42 24.13
C PRO A 119 -7.69 11.44 25.28
N THR A 120 -8.70 11.43 26.15
CA THR A 120 -8.75 12.18 27.42
C THR A 120 -7.65 11.75 28.37
#